data_AF-A0A818PRH6-F1
#
_entry.id   AF-A0A818PRH6-F1
#
_cell.length_a   1.000
_cell.length_b   1.000
_cell.length_c   1.000
_cell.angle_alpha   90.00
_cell.angle_beta   90.00
_cell.angle_gamma   90.00
#
_symmetry.space_group_name_H-M   'P 1'
#
loop_
_entity.id
_entity.type
_entity.pdbx_description
1 polymer ?
#
loop_
_entity_poly.entity_id
_entity_poly.type
_entity_poly.pdbx_seq_one_letter_code
_entity_poly.pdbx_strand_id
1 'polypeptide(L)'
;MSFDEQRDVNYLPFDPKTVVTDLQKAIPELDLVGLVHSRKWCCEMLQCITLGSVTNDNENNEDELEDGINLNVTARELGTSSSLYLMAKSYFDLREYTRCAHHLRNCTNGYGFFLRLYALYLDGLKHRCDDFVDVFPDTASNQRQATTKASLDNAWLIRLRTELTTSEKNQPLNGYSCYVYALVLKRLGLLNEALPYFVRTVKAVPHLWSAWEDLVTLIDSEQKLHSLDLPKHWIRNVFYARCYVELHKPELCVYICKELTQIGFQNSTYILLLQAKAYETGAELQLARTCCEDARTIDPYNLDSMDVFSNILFVLEDYHALAGLAQKCIEIEKYRFETCIVVGNFYSIRNDHARAIQYFTRALRMNPDYPAAWILLGHEFVEGKNHAAAINAYREALDLNRRDHRAWYGLGETYEIIKMYNYALYYFKEAFALKPNDSRYSNALGAIYERTQKLHEAKKCYWRSYCVGDIEGNALAKYAHVCDHLKDEETAARAYMEFIRTQELRQVKNFTEFSHAAEFLANYHVKKRQFDQACSYARKCLEFPEVKNAAKDILNKITGLREGQQQLKDKDITQQQTSVPIPTAQSTSHEFDSSSTTTID
;
A
#
# COMPACT_ATOMS: atom_id res chain seq x y z
N MET A 1 9.75 -2.38 -21.13
CA MET A 1 10.97 -1.59 -20.89
C MET A 1 11.71 -2.24 -19.76
N SER A 2 13.03 -2.38 -19.89
CA SER A 2 13.88 -2.76 -18.75
C SER A 2 13.76 -1.68 -17.66
N PHE A 3 14.05 -2.04 -16.41
CA PHE A 3 14.01 -1.09 -15.29
C PHE A 3 14.89 0.14 -15.55
N ASP A 4 16.03 -0.04 -16.23
CA ASP A 4 16.94 1.04 -16.63
C ASP A 4 16.38 1.94 -17.73
N GLU A 5 15.60 1.42 -18.69
CA GLU A 5 14.91 2.25 -19.69
C GLU A 5 13.79 3.10 -19.08
N GLN A 6 13.18 2.65 -17.96
CA GLN A 6 12.16 3.43 -17.26
C GLN A 6 12.74 4.54 -16.37
N ARG A 7 14.02 4.43 -15.97
CA ARG A 7 14.74 5.43 -15.17
C ARG A 7 14.97 6.73 -15.94
N ASP A 8 15.47 6.63 -17.18
CA ASP A 8 15.90 7.81 -17.95
C ASP A 8 14.74 8.56 -18.65
N VAL A 9 13.62 7.89 -18.91
CA VAL A 9 12.51 8.49 -19.69
C VAL A 9 11.59 9.36 -18.84
N ASN A 10 11.50 9.10 -17.54
CA ASN A 10 10.46 9.71 -16.69
C ASN A 10 10.97 10.82 -15.76
N TYR A 11 12.29 10.89 -15.54
CA TYR A 11 12.89 11.96 -14.75
C TYR A 11 13.20 13.17 -15.63
N LEU A 12 12.65 14.33 -15.29
CA LEU A 12 12.95 15.59 -15.97
C LEU A 12 14.12 16.28 -15.25
N PRO A 13 15.31 16.42 -15.84
CA PRO A 13 16.38 17.20 -15.23
C PRO A 13 16.01 18.68 -15.16
N PHE A 14 16.36 19.34 -14.06
CA PHE A 14 16.11 20.77 -13.83
C PHE A 14 17.23 21.40 -13.00
N ASP A 15 17.37 22.73 -13.09
CA ASP A 15 18.35 23.51 -12.34
C ASP A 15 17.70 24.06 -11.05
N PRO A 16 18.28 23.84 -9.85
CA PRO A 16 17.74 24.35 -8.59
C PRO A 16 17.51 25.87 -8.59
N LYS A 17 18.31 26.66 -9.33
CA LYS A 17 18.10 28.12 -9.41
C LYS A 17 16.76 28.47 -10.06
N THR A 18 16.36 27.74 -11.10
CA THR A 18 15.05 27.96 -11.75
C THR A 18 13.90 27.66 -10.81
N VAL A 19 14.04 26.66 -9.93
CA VAL A 19 13.05 26.29 -8.92
C VAL A 19 12.85 27.42 -7.90
N VAL A 20 13.93 28.02 -7.41
CA VAL A 20 13.87 29.14 -6.47
C VAL A 20 13.10 30.31 -7.06
N THR A 21 13.45 30.74 -8.28
CA THR A 21 12.79 31.87 -8.95
C THR A 21 11.31 31.61 -9.26
N ASP A 22 10.96 30.35 -9.56
CA ASP A 22 9.59 29.92 -9.81
C ASP A 22 8.75 29.97 -8.52
N LEU A 23 9.27 29.37 -7.44
CA LEU A 23 8.59 29.35 -6.14
C LEU A 23 8.42 30.75 -5.54
N GLN A 24 9.43 31.63 -5.66
CA GLN A 24 9.34 33.03 -5.21
C GLN A 24 8.24 33.82 -5.91
N LYS A 25 7.94 33.52 -7.18
CA LYS A 25 6.82 34.14 -7.92
C LYS A 25 5.47 33.50 -7.60
N ALA A 26 5.46 32.19 -7.38
CA ALA A 26 4.27 31.40 -7.11
C ALA A 26 3.65 31.65 -5.73
N ILE A 27 4.48 31.73 -4.68
CA ILE A 27 4.03 31.84 -3.28
C ILE A 27 3.10 33.06 -3.05
N PRO A 28 3.44 34.27 -3.51
CA PRO A 28 2.59 35.44 -3.33
C PRO A 28 1.26 35.30 -4.08
N GLU A 29 1.27 34.71 -5.28
CA GLU A 29 0.05 34.48 -6.06
C GLU A 29 -0.89 33.50 -5.36
N LEU A 30 -0.36 32.40 -4.82
CA LEU A 30 -1.14 31.42 -4.06
C LEU A 30 -1.72 32.00 -2.76
N ASP A 31 -0.99 32.92 -2.13
CA ASP A 31 -1.46 33.65 -0.95
C ASP A 31 -2.66 34.54 -1.27
N LEU A 32 -2.55 35.33 -2.34
CA LEU A 32 -3.62 36.20 -2.81
C LEU A 32 -4.90 35.39 -3.08
N VAL A 33 -4.75 34.25 -3.77
CA VAL A 33 -5.84 33.36 -4.16
C VAL A 33 -6.42 32.56 -2.98
N GLY A 34 -5.70 32.45 -1.85
CA GLY A 34 -6.17 31.77 -0.63
C GLY A 34 -5.96 30.25 -0.63
N LEU A 35 -5.04 29.73 -1.44
CA LEU A 35 -4.74 28.30 -1.54
C LEU A 35 -3.62 27.90 -0.57
N VAL A 36 -3.97 27.83 0.72
CA VAL A 36 -3.02 27.74 1.84
C VAL A 36 -2.15 26.48 1.82
N HIS A 37 -2.69 25.31 1.44
CA HIS A 37 -1.93 24.06 1.41
C HIS A 37 -0.83 24.06 0.35
N SER A 38 -1.16 24.49 -0.87
CA SER A 38 -0.17 24.62 -1.95
C SER A 38 0.87 25.68 -1.62
N ARG A 39 0.46 26.81 -1.01
CA ARG A 39 1.39 27.83 -0.52
C ARG A 39 2.35 27.26 0.54
N LYS A 40 1.83 26.54 1.54
CA LYS A 40 2.63 25.85 2.58
C LYS A 40 3.68 24.95 1.93
N TRP A 41 3.24 24.06 1.03
CA TRP A 41 4.13 23.12 0.35
C TRP A 41 5.21 23.84 -0.48
N CYS A 42 4.85 24.89 -1.22
CA CYS A 42 5.81 25.70 -1.97
C CYS A 42 6.85 26.38 -1.05
N CYS A 43 6.42 26.92 0.11
CA CYS A 43 7.32 27.51 1.09
C CYS A 43 8.28 26.47 1.70
N GLU A 44 7.77 25.29 2.07
CA GLU A 44 8.60 24.20 2.59
C GLU A 44 9.65 23.77 1.56
N MET A 45 9.26 23.63 0.30
CA MET A 45 10.18 23.29 -0.79
C MET A 45 11.22 24.38 -1.04
N LEU A 46 10.82 25.66 -1.00
CA LEU A 46 11.75 26.79 -1.16
C LEU A 46 12.78 26.84 -0.03
N GLN A 47 12.33 26.59 1.21
CA GLN A 47 13.22 26.58 2.38
C GLN A 47 14.28 25.49 2.30
N CYS A 48 13.95 24.34 1.70
CA CYS A 48 14.91 23.24 1.52
C CYS A 48 16.09 23.63 0.61
N ILE A 49 15.80 24.31 -0.51
CA ILE A 49 16.84 24.69 -1.49
C ILE A 49 17.71 25.84 -0.96
N THR A 50 17.10 26.82 -0.28
CA THR A 50 17.79 27.99 0.27
C THR A 50 18.74 27.64 1.42
N LEU A 51 18.43 26.61 2.22
CA LEU A 51 19.34 26.09 3.24
C LEU A 51 20.55 25.35 2.67
N GLY A 52 20.44 24.80 1.45
CA GLY A 52 21.52 24.07 0.78
C GLY A 52 22.50 24.94 -0.02
N SER A 53 22.10 26.15 -0.45
CA SER A 53 22.93 27.03 -1.28
C SER A 53 23.82 28.00 -0.48
N VAL A 54 23.62 28.14 0.82
CA VAL A 54 24.36 29.11 1.66
C VAL A 54 25.67 28.54 2.24
N THR A 55 25.97 27.25 2.05
CA THR A 55 27.20 26.65 2.61
C THR A 55 28.41 26.63 1.68
N ASN A 56 28.31 27.13 0.43
CA ASN A 56 29.42 26.98 -0.52
C ASN A 56 29.80 28.17 -1.42
N ASP A 57 29.15 29.34 -1.33
CA ASP A 57 29.63 30.51 -2.07
C ASP A 57 29.82 31.72 -1.15
N ASN A 58 31.08 32.15 -1.13
CA ASN A 58 31.67 33.30 -0.46
C ASN A 58 30.78 34.55 -0.30
N GLU A 59 31.02 35.23 0.83
CA GLU A 59 30.90 36.66 1.06
C GLU A 59 30.75 37.50 -0.22
N ASN A 60 29.70 38.34 -0.26
CA ASN A 60 29.40 39.43 -1.22
C ASN A 60 28.20 39.26 -2.18
N ASN A 61 27.05 38.71 -1.74
CA ASN A 61 25.77 38.89 -2.45
C ASN A 61 24.57 38.93 -1.49
N GLU A 62 24.68 39.66 -0.37
CA GLU A 62 23.51 39.93 0.50
C GLU A 62 22.57 41.00 -0.10
N ASP A 63 22.98 41.70 -1.17
CA ASP A 63 22.26 42.85 -1.73
C ASP A 63 21.25 42.51 -2.87
N GLU A 64 21.14 41.25 -3.33
CA GLU A 64 20.20 40.87 -4.40
C GLU A 64 18.97 40.05 -3.93
N LEU A 65 18.84 39.79 -2.62
CA LEU A 65 17.74 38.98 -2.05
C LEU A 65 16.60 39.80 -1.43
N GLU A 66 16.68 41.14 -1.45
CA GLU A 66 15.65 42.06 -0.96
C GLU A 66 14.83 42.75 -2.07
N ASP A 67 14.64 42.10 -3.22
CA ASP A 67 13.56 42.51 -4.12
C ASP A 67 12.22 42.12 -3.48
N GLY A 68 11.67 43.06 -2.71
CA GLY A 68 10.39 42.94 -2.02
C GLY A 68 9.31 42.37 -2.93
N ILE A 69 8.47 41.52 -2.35
CA ILE A 69 7.35 40.82 -2.98
C ILE A 69 6.35 41.83 -3.56
N ASN A 70 6.66 42.37 -4.74
CA ASN A 70 5.81 43.32 -5.45
C ASN A 70 4.91 42.54 -6.41
N LEU A 71 3.79 42.07 -5.86
CA LEU A 71 2.63 41.69 -6.67
C LEU A 71 2.04 42.96 -7.30
N ASN A 72 2.55 43.37 -8.46
CA ASN A 72 1.88 44.34 -9.33
C ASN A 72 0.63 43.70 -9.99
N VAL A 73 -0.31 43.20 -9.17
CA VAL A 73 -1.54 42.57 -9.65
C VAL A 73 -2.52 43.66 -10.07
N THR A 74 -2.95 43.57 -11.32
CA THR A 74 -3.85 44.56 -11.91
C THR A 74 -5.30 44.34 -11.46
N ALA A 75 -6.10 45.41 -11.41
CA ALA A 75 -7.55 45.30 -11.15
C ALA A 75 -8.27 44.36 -12.14
N ARG A 76 -7.68 44.14 -13.32
CA ARG A 76 -8.17 43.22 -14.35
C ARG A 76 -7.99 41.75 -13.94
N GLU A 77 -6.88 41.41 -13.29
CA GLU A 77 -6.62 40.05 -12.78
C GLU A 77 -7.48 39.73 -11.55
N LEU A 78 -7.72 40.72 -10.70
CA LEU A 78 -8.64 40.61 -9.57
C LEU A 78 -10.11 40.50 -10.01
N GLY A 79 -10.45 41.06 -11.18
CA GLY A 79 -11.82 41.13 -11.70
C GLY A 79 -12.74 42.09 -10.92
N THR A 80 -12.20 42.82 -9.94
CA THR A 80 -12.90 43.75 -9.04
C THR A 80 -11.99 44.86 -8.53
N SER A 81 -12.55 45.81 -7.78
CA SER A 81 -11.73 46.77 -7.03
C SER A 81 -10.87 46.05 -5.99
N SER A 82 -9.60 46.45 -5.88
CA SER A 82 -8.65 45.87 -4.92
C SER A 82 -9.19 45.91 -3.48
N SER A 83 -9.88 46.98 -3.08
CA SER A 83 -10.49 47.10 -1.75
C SER A 83 -11.60 46.08 -1.48
N LEU A 84 -12.46 45.80 -2.47
CA LEU A 84 -13.53 44.81 -2.34
C LEU A 84 -12.95 43.40 -2.23
N TYR A 85 -11.93 43.09 -3.05
CA TYR A 85 -11.26 41.80 -3.02
C TYR A 85 -10.56 41.55 -1.69
N LEU A 86 -9.76 42.50 -1.20
CA LEU A 86 -9.06 42.38 0.07
C LEU A 86 -10.03 42.22 1.24
N MET A 87 -11.15 42.93 1.23
CA MET A 87 -12.22 42.73 2.22
C MET A 87 -12.79 41.32 2.16
N ALA A 88 -13.15 40.82 0.98
CA ALA A 88 -13.67 39.46 0.83
C ALA A 88 -12.62 38.39 1.22
N LYS A 89 -11.36 38.60 0.87
CA LYS A 89 -10.23 37.75 1.28
C LYS A 89 -10.05 37.72 2.79
N SER A 90 -10.23 38.85 3.48
CA SER A 90 -10.21 38.87 4.95
C SER A 90 -11.32 38.01 5.57
N TYR A 91 -12.54 38.02 5.00
CA TYR A 91 -13.61 37.11 5.42
C TYR A 91 -13.28 35.65 5.13
N PHE A 92 -12.64 35.38 3.99
CA PHE A 92 -12.18 34.04 3.63
C PHE A 92 -11.15 33.50 4.62
N ASP A 93 -10.17 34.31 5.01
CA ASP A 93 -9.11 33.93 5.95
C ASP A 93 -9.66 33.67 7.37
N LEU A 94 -10.73 34.36 7.75
CA LEU A 94 -11.50 34.11 8.97
C LEU A 94 -12.46 32.90 8.86
N ARG A 95 -12.48 32.18 7.74
CA ARG A 95 -13.36 31.05 7.44
C ARG A 95 -14.86 31.41 7.42
N GLU A 96 -15.19 32.67 7.14
CA GLU A 96 -16.55 33.18 6.93
C GLU A 96 -16.93 33.10 5.44
N TYR A 97 -16.94 31.88 4.90
CA TYR A 97 -17.04 31.63 3.45
C TYR A 97 -18.31 32.18 2.79
N THR A 98 -19.47 32.07 3.46
CA THR A 98 -20.74 32.64 2.96
C THR A 98 -20.68 34.15 2.76
N ARG A 99 -20.05 34.89 3.69
CA ARG A 99 -19.89 36.35 3.59
C ARG A 99 -18.96 36.72 2.45
N CYS A 100 -17.81 36.03 2.34
CA CYS A 100 -16.89 36.18 1.22
C CYS A 100 -17.63 36.00 -0.12
N ALA A 101 -18.38 34.91 -0.26
CA ALA A 101 -19.11 34.61 -1.49
C ALA A 101 -20.20 35.65 -1.81
N HIS A 102 -20.90 36.17 -0.80
CA HIS A 102 -21.94 37.19 -0.97
C HIS A 102 -21.38 38.50 -1.53
N HIS A 103 -20.24 38.98 -1.01
CA HIS A 103 -19.62 40.23 -1.45
C HIS A 103 -19.01 40.12 -2.85
N LEU A 104 -18.57 38.93 -3.26
CA LEU A 104 -18.01 38.67 -4.59
C LEU A 104 -19.04 38.22 -5.64
N ARG A 105 -20.35 38.23 -5.34
CA ARG A 105 -21.41 37.70 -6.23
C ARG A 105 -21.46 38.29 -7.64
N ASN A 106 -21.00 39.54 -7.81
CA ASN A 106 -20.99 40.23 -9.09
C ASN A 106 -19.72 39.97 -9.91
N CYS A 107 -18.72 39.29 -9.35
CA CYS A 107 -17.50 38.94 -10.07
C CYS A 107 -17.81 37.83 -11.06
N THR A 108 -17.51 38.06 -12.35
CA THR A 108 -17.70 37.06 -13.41
C THR A 108 -16.38 36.43 -13.86
N ASN A 109 -15.24 37.09 -13.61
CA ASN A 109 -13.91 36.65 -14.02
C ASN A 109 -12.83 37.00 -12.98
N GLY A 110 -11.61 36.47 -13.19
CA GLY A 110 -10.43 36.80 -12.39
C GLY A 110 -10.39 36.08 -11.04
N TYR A 111 -9.50 36.54 -10.16
CA TYR A 111 -9.33 35.96 -8.83
C TYR A 111 -10.58 36.11 -7.95
N GLY A 112 -11.36 37.19 -8.11
CA GLY A 112 -12.62 37.38 -7.38
C GLY A 112 -13.68 36.33 -7.72
N PHE A 113 -13.78 35.92 -8.99
CA PHE A 113 -14.69 34.84 -9.40
C PHE A 113 -14.25 33.50 -8.83
N PHE A 114 -12.96 33.17 -8.92
CA PHE A 114 -12.40 31.97 -8.31
C PHE A 114 -12.66 31.93 -6.79
N LEU A 115 -12.30 33.00 -6.07
CA LEU A 115 -12.37 33.05 -4.61
C LEU A 115 -13.81 32.88 -4.12
N ARG A 116 -14.79 33.44 -4.85
CA ARG A 116 -16.22 33.20 -4.59
C ARG A 116 -16.58 31.72 -4.71
N LEU A 117 -16.24 31.10 -5.84
CA LEU A 117 -16.59 29.71 -6.11
C LEU A 117 -15.90 28.75 -5.13
N TYR A 118 -14.64 29.03 -4.81
CA TYR A 118 -13.88 28.27 -3.83
C TYR A 118 -14.44 28.44 -2.42
N ALA A 119 -14.85 29.65 -2.03
CA ALA A 119 -15.54 29.88 -0.76
C ALA A 119 -16.85 29.10 -0.67
N LEU A 120 -17.70 29.14 -1.72
CA LEU A 120 -18.94 28.34 -1.75
C LEU A 120 -18.66 26.84 -1.68
N TYR A 121 -17.56 26.39 -2.29
CA TYR A 121 -17.14 24.99 -2.20
C TYR A 121 -16.74 24.60 -0.79
N LEU A 122 -15.91 25.40 -0.13
CA LEU A 122 -15.47 25.15 1.25
C LEU A 122 -16.63 25.26 2.27
N ASP A 123 -17.57 26.16 2.03
CA ASP A 123 -18.78 26.30 2.84
C ASP A 123 -19.65 25.04 2.79
N GLY A 124 -19.86 24.51 1.58
CA GLY A 124 -20.56 23.24 1.38
C GLY A 124 -19.86 22.06 2.06
N LEU A 125 -18.52 22.02 2.02
CA LEU A 125 -17.73 21.00 2.73
C LEU A 125 -17.86 21.13 4.24
N LYS A 126 -17.83 22.36 4.77
CA LYS A 126 -18.00 22.63 6.20
C LYS A 126 -19.35 22.11 6.69
N HIS A 127 -20.43 22.48 6.00
CA HIS A 127 -21.77 22.01 6.35
C HIS A 127 -21.90 20.49 6.29
N ARG A 128 -21.28 19.83 5.29
CA ARG A 128 -21.25 18.37 5.21
C ARG A 128 -20.53 17.75 6.42
N CYS A 129 -19.42 18.33 6.86
CA CYS A 129 -18.70 17.83 8.04
C CYS A 129 -19.54 18.00 9.32
N ASP A 130 -20.20 19.16 9.47
CA ASP A 130 -21.11 19.42 10.60
C ASP A 130 -22.27 18.40 10.61
N ASP A 131 -22.91 18.17 9.46
CA ASP A 131 -23.97 17.16 9.28
C ASP A 131 -23.50 15.73 9.59
N PHE A 132 -22.25 15.41 9.27
CA PHE A 132 -21.66 14.11 9.52
C PHE A 132 -21.40 13.86 11.01
N VAL A 133 -21.00 14.90 11.77
CA VAL A 133 -20.85 14.83 13.23
C VAL A 133 -22.18 14.54 13.91
N ASP A 134 -23.27 15.14 13.42
CA ASP A 134 -24.62 14.97 13.99
C ASP A 134 -25.24 13.59 13.70
N VAL A 135 -24.86 12.96 12.58
CA VAL A 135 -25.43 11.67 12.12
C VAL A 135 -24.59 10.47 12.57
N PHE A 136 -23.37 10.68 13.07
CA PHE A 136 -22.40 9.61 13.32
C PHE A 136 -23.02 8.46 14.17
N PRO A 137 -23.04 7.22 13.66
CA PRO A 137 -23.94 6.19 14.16
C PRO A 137 -23.40 5.57 15.45
N ASP A 138 -23.85 6.06 16.60
CA ASP A 138 -23.64 5.36 17.88
C ASP A 138 -24.56 4.13 18.04
N THR A 139 -25.54 3.90 17.15
CA THR A 139 -26.42 2.73 17.21
C THR A 139 -26.99 2.33 15.85
N ALA A 140 -27.25 1.03 15.68
CA ALA A 140 -27.78 0.34 14.50
C ALA A 140 -29.14 0.85 13.94
N SER A 141 -29.70 1.95 14.46
CA SER A 141 -31.01 2.48 14.10
C SER A 141 -31.03 3.39 12.86
N ASN A 142 -29.89 3.92 12.39
CA ASN A 142 -29.89 5.00 11.39
C ASN A 142 -29.68 4.56 9.92
N GLN A 143 -29.65 3.25 9.64
CA GLN A 143 -29.42 2.71 8.28
C GLN A 143 -30.43 3.18 7.23
N ARG A 144 -31.65 3.60 7.62
CA ARG A 144 -32.69 4.08 6.69
C ARG A 144 -32.60 5.58 6.36
N GLN A 145 -31.81 6.37 7.09
CA GLN A 145 -31.64 7.80 6.81
C GLN A 145 -30.45 8.10 5.86
N ALA A 146 -29.49 7.18 5.74
CA ALA A 146 -28.30 7.37 4.90
C ALA A 146 -28.60 7.46 3.39
N THR A 147 -29.57 6.67 2.89
CA THR A 147 -29.89 6.62 1.45
C THR A 147 -30.73 7.80 0.96
N THR A 148 -31.45 8.48 1.86
CA THR A 148 -32.21 9.70 1.54
C THR A 148 -31.37 10.98 1.71
N LYS A 149 -30.31 10.95 2.54
CA LYS A 149 -29.43 12.11 2.79
C LYS A 149 -28.33 12.29 1.73
N ALA A 150 -27.79 11.20 1.16
CA ALA A 150 -26.82 11.27 0.06
C ALA A 150 -27.36 11.97 -1.23
N SER A 151 -28.69 11.98 -1.44
CA SER A 151 -29.31 12.74 -2.55
C SER A 151 -29.47 14.23 -2.25
N LEU A 152 -29.53 14.62 -0.98
CA LEU A 152 -29.59 16.02 -0.52
C LEU A 152 -28.18 16.65 -0.44
N ASP A 153 -27.16 15.87 -0.07
CA ASP A 153 -25.76 16.32 0.06
C ASP A 153 -25.16 16.83 -1.25
N ASN A 154 -25.66 16.38 -2.41
CA ASN A 154 -25.15 16.78 -3.72
C ASN A 154 -25.82 18.02 -4.31
N ALA A 155 -26.89 18.54 -3.70
CA ALA A 155 -27.68 19.62 -4.30
C ALA A 155 -26.87 20.91 -4.51
N TRP A 156 -26.01 21.27 -3.56
CA TRP A 156 -25.14 22.44 -3.66
C TRP A 156 -24.00 22.23 -4.67
N LEU A 157 -23.44 21.02 -4.76
CA LEU A 157 -22.45 20.65 -5.78
C LEU A 157 -23.04 20.72 -7.19
N ILE A 158 -24.29 20.27 -7.36
CA ILE A 158 -25.00 20.35 -8.65
C ILE A 158 -25.20 21.83 -9.04
N ARG A 159 -25.60 22.70 -8.10
CA ARG A 159 -25.72 24.15 -8.37
C ARG A 159 -24.39 24.75 -8.82
N LEU A 160 -23.29 24.47 -8.10
CA LEU A 160 -21.95 24.93 -8.49
C LEU A 160 -21.53 24.40 -9.87
N ARG A 161 -21.79 23.11 -10.15
CA ARG A 161 -21.53 22.51 -11.46
C ARG A 161 -22.29 23.25 -12.55
N THR A 162 -23.58 23.53 -12.36
CA THR A 162 -24.38 24.22 -13.37
C THR A 162 -23.84 25.61 -13.68
N GLU A 163 -23.46 26.37 -12.64
CA GLU A 163 -22.90 27.71 -12.78
C GLU A 163 -21.53 27.71 -13.49
N LEU A 164 -20.65 26.77 -13.13
CA LEU A 164 -19.36 26.57 -13.77
C LEU A 164 -19.50 26.13 -15.23
N THR A 165 -20.45 25.25 -15.52
CA THR A 165 -20.75 24.83 -16.90
C THR A 165 -21.26 26.00 -17.74
N THR A 166 -22.13 26.85 -17.19
CA THR A 166 -22.61 28.04 -17.90
C THR A 166 -21.50 29.04 -18.13
N SER A 167 -20.58 29.19 -17.16
CA SER A 167 -19.45 30.12 -17.25
C SER A 167 -18.45 29.66 -18.32
N GLU A 168 -18.09 28.36 -18.34
CA GLU A 168 -17.20 27.78 -19.35
C GLU A 168 -17.74 27.92 -20.79
N LYS A 169 -19.06 27.85 -20.98
CA LYS A 169 -19.69 28.09 -22.29
C LYS A 169 -19.58 29.54 -22.75
N ASN A 170 -19.61 30.49 -21.81
CA ASN A 170 -19.56 31.91 -22.12
C ASN A 170 -18.11 32.36 -22.35
N GLN A 171 -17.20 31.95 -21.48
CA GLN A 171 -15.78 32.28 -21.53
C GLN A 171 -14.93 31.14 -20.97
N PRO A 172 -13.73 30.89 -21.55
CA PRO A 172 -12.86 29.83 -21.05
C PRO A 172 -12.42 30.13 -19.61
N LEU A 173 -12.63 29.18 -18.71
CA LEU A 173 -12.20 29.30 -17.31
C LEU A 173 -10.67 29.45 -17.22
N ASN A 174 -10.21 30.27 -16.26
CA ASN A 174 -8.79 30.39 -15.92
C ASN A 174 -8.31 29.14 -15.14
N GLY A 175 -6.99 28.99 -14.98
CA GLY A 175 -6.39 27.81 -14.33
C GLY A 175 -6.99 27.50 -12.95
N TYR A 176 -7.16 28.51 -12.09
CA TYR A 176 -7.76 28.32 -10.76
C TYR A 176 -9.25 27.97 -10.81
N SER A 177 -10.04 28.56 -11.71
CA SER A 177 -11.47 28.20 -11.81
C SER A 177 -11.66 26.82 -12.44
N CYS A 178 -10.76 26.40 -13.34
CA CYS A 178 -10.69 25.01 -13.79
C CYS A 178 -10.42 24.06 -12.61
N TYR A 179 -9.57 24.43 -11.66
CA TYR A 179 -9.32 23.63 -10.46
C TYR A 179 -10.59 23.41 -9.63
N VAL A 180 -11.34 24.47 -9.33
CA VAL A 180 -12.62 24.34 -8.59
C VAL A 180 -13.62 23.49 -9.36
N TYR A 181 -13.68 23.65 -10.69
CA TYR A 181 -14.57 22.82 -11.49
C TYR A 181 -14.18 21.35 -11.47
N ALA A 182 -12.88 21.05 -11.54
CA ALA A 182 -12.36 19.70 -11.42
C ALA A 182 -12.67 19.10 -10.02
N LEU A 183 -12.54 19.88 -8.95
CA LEU A 183 -12.91 19.48 -7.59
C LEU A 183 -14.40 19.12 -7.47
N VAL A 184 -15.28 19.96 -8.01
CA VAL A 184 -16.74 19.70 -8.01
C VAL A 184 -17.06 18.44 -8.79
N LEU A 185 -16.47 18.25 -9.98
CA LEU A 185 -16.67 17.04 -10.79
C LEU A 185 -16.14 15.78 -10.09
N LYS A 186 -14.96 15.86 -9.47
CA LYS A 186 -14.37 14.77 -8.67
C LYS A 186 -15.31 14.36 -7.54
N ARG A 187 -15.84 15.32 -6.79
CA ARG A 187 -16.79 15.07 -5.69
C ARG A 187 -18.12 14.48 -6.14
N LEU A 188 -18.58 14.84 -7.34
CA LEU A 188 -19.77 14.25 -7.96
C LEU A 188 -19.52 12.84 -8.55
N GLY A 189 -18.30 12.29 -8.44
CA GLY A 189 -17.92 10.99 -8.99
C GLY A 189 -17.69 10.98 -10.51
N LEU A 190 -17.65 12.16 -11.15
CA LEU A 190 -17.47 12.31 -12.60
C LEU A 190 -15.97 12.39 -12.96
N LEU A 191 -15.24 11.33 -12.63
CA LEU A 191 -13.77 11.30 -12.69
C LEU A 191 -13.21 11.52 -14.12
N ASN A 192 -13.89 10.99 -15.14
CA ASN A 192 -13.48 11.14 -16.54
C ASN A 192 -13.67 12.57 -17.06
N GLU A 193 -14.72 13.26 -16.59
CA GLU A 193 -14.93 14.68 -16.92
C GLU A 193 -13.94 15.57 -16.15
N ALA A 194 -13.58 15.22 -14.92
CA ALA A 194 -12.68 16.00 -14.08
C ALA A 194 -11.22 16.02 -14.58
N LEU A 195 -10.74 14.89 -15.10
CA LEU A 195 -9.35 14.69 -15.55
C LEU A 195 -8.83 15.78 -16.52
N PRO A 196 -9.50 16.13 -17.64
CA PRO A 196 -9.02 17.17 -18.54
C PRO A 196 -8.93 18.56 -17.87
N TYR A 197 -9.81 18.86 -16.91
CA TYR A 197 -9.75 20.14 -16.18
C TYR A 197 -8.59 20.18 -15.19
N PHE A 198 -8.23 19.06 -14.54
CA PHE A 198 -7.00 18.99 -13.75
C PHE A 198 -5.76 19.17 -14.62
N VAL A 199 -5.70 18.52 -15.78
CA VAL A 199 -4.57 18.69 -16.73
C VAL A 199 -4.46 20.13 -17.21
N ARG A 200 -5.59 20.77 -17.56
CA ARG A 200 -5.61 22.20 -17.96
C ARG A 200 -5.19 23.12 -16.81
N THR A 201 -5.61 22.82 -15.59
CA THR A 201 -5.20 23.55 -14.38
C THR A 201 -3.68 23.50 -14.21
N VAL A 202 -3.13 22.29 -14.22
CA VAL A 202 -1.71 22.04 -14.03
C VAL A 202 -0.84 22.67 -15.14
N LYS A 203 -1.32 22.69 -16.39
CA LYS A 203 -0.64 23.40 -17.49
C LYS A 203 -0.65 24.92 -17.31
N ALA A 204 -1.75 25.47 -16.81
CA ALA A 204 -1.90 26.91 -16.62
C ALA A 204 -1.17 27.42 -15.37
N VAL A 205 -1.19 26.63 -14.29
CA VAL A 205 -0.65 26.97 -12.97
C VAL A 205 0.16 25.77 -12.44
N PRO A 206 1.40 25.55 -12.91
CA PRO A 206 2.20 24.38 -12.53
C PRO A 206 2.56 24.34 -11.04
N HIS A 207 2.65 25.49 -10.36
CA HIS A 207 2.95 25.60 -8.94
C HIS A 207 1.80 25.22 -8.00
N LEU A 208 0.59 24.99 -8.52
CA LEU A 208 -0.55 24.60 -7.70
C LEU A 208 -0.48 23.12 -7.28
N TRP A 209 0.29 22.82 -6.22
CA TRP A 209 0.53 21.45 -5.75
C TRP A 209 -0.76 20.65 -5.47
N SER A 210 -1.78 21.27 -4.86
CA SER A 210 -3.04 20.60 -4.57
C SER A 210 -3.74 20.04 -5.81
N ALA A 211 -3.61 20.70 -6.97
CA ALA A 211 -4.15 20.19 -8.23
C ALA A 211 -3.44 18.93 -8.72
N TRP A 212 -2.12 18.86 -8.51
CA TRP A 212 -1.34 17.65 -8.80
C TRP A 212 -1.73 16.52 -7.85
N GLU A 213 -1.83 16.79 -6.55
CA GLU A 213 -2.22 15.80 -5.55
C GLU A 213 -3.62 15.22 -5.84
N ASP A 214 -4.58 16.09 -6.18
CA ASP A 214 -5.90 15.65 -6.58
C ASP A 214 -5.88 14.82 -7.88
N LEU A 215 -5.03 15.19 -8.84
CA LEU A 215 -4.87 14.44 -10.09
C LEU A 215 -4.32 13.03 -9.86
N VAL A 216 -3.43 12.83 -8.87
CA VAL A 216 -2.91 11.49 -8.52
C VAL A 216 -4.06 10.51 -8.25
N THR A 217 -5.09 10.95 -7.52
CA THR A 217 -6.22 10.08 -7.16
C THR A 217 -6.99 9.55 -8.38
N LEU A 218 -6.89 10.21 -9.54
CA LEU A 218 -7.57 9.83 -10.78
C LEU A 218 -6.80 8.81 -11.63
N ILE A 219 -5.51 8.58 -11.35
CA ILE A 219 -4.61 7.78 -12.18
C ILE A 219 -4.61 6.32 -11.73
N ASP A 220 -5.25 5.45 -12.52
CA ASP A 220 -5.40 4.00 -12.26
C ASP A 220 -4.26 3.15 -12.81
N SER A 221 -3.58 3.63 -13.85
CA SER A 221 -2.68 2.83 -14.64
C SER A 221 -1.52 3.67 -15.14
N GLU A 222 -0.39 3.01 -15.35
CA GLU A 222 0.80 3.62 -15.93
C GLU A 222 0.54 4.10 -17.36
N GLN A 223 -0.27 3.36 -18.14
CA GLN A 223 -0.66 3.77 -19.48
C GLN A 223 -1.41 5.11 -19.46
N LYS A 224 -2.34 5.27 -18.52
CA LYS A 224 -3.05 6.53 -18.34
C LYS A 224 -2.09 7.64 -17.94
N LEU A 225 -1.19 7.41 -16.97
CA LEU A 225 -0.17 8.38 -16.57
C LEU A 225 0.66 8.89 -17.77
N HIS A 226 1.17 7.99 -18.60
CA HIS A 226 2.00 8.35 -19.76
C HIS A 226 1.22 8.95 -20.93
N SER A 227 -0.10 8.71 -21.00
CA SER A 227 -0.97 9.34 -22.01
C SER A 227 -1.31 10.80 -21.71
N LEU A 228 -1.11 11.25 -20.47
CA LEU A 228 -1.41 12.63 -20.08
C LEU A 228 -0.37 13.58 -20.67
N ASP A 229 -0.86 14.60 -21.37
CA ASP A 229 -0.04 15.71 -21.81
C ASP A 229 0.19 16.66 -20.62
N LEU A 230 1.29 16.46 -19.89
CA LEU A 230 1.66 17.23 -18.69
C LEU A 230 2.74 18.28 -19.02
N PRO A 231 2.75 19.43 -18.32
CA PRO A 231 3.77 20.45 -18.54
C PRO A 231 5.17 19.91 -18.19
N LYS A 232 6.18 20.37 -18.94
CA LYS A 232 7.60 20.08 -18.65
C LYS A 232 8.09 20.98 -17.52
N HIS A 233 7.62 20.70 -16.31
CA HIS A 233 7.90 21.44 -15.09
C HIS A 233 8.55 20.53 -14.04
N TRP A 234 9.43 21.04 -13.18
CA TRP A 234 10.16 20.23 -12.19
C TRP A 234 9.21 19.53 -11.19
N ILE A 235 8.07 20.15 -10.85
CA ILE A 235 7.01 19.57 -9.99
C ILE A 235 6.47 18.25 -10.56
N ARG A 236 6.56 18.05 -11.88
CA ARG A 236 6.19 16.79 -12.54
C ARG A 236 6.94 15.61 -11.92
N ASN A 237 8.20 15.76 -11.54
CA ASN A 237 8.97 14.67 -10.93
C ASN A 237 8.34 14.24 -9.60
N VAL A 238 7.99 15.19 -8.74
CA VAL A 238 7.33 14.92 -7.45
C VAL A 238 5.97 14.26 -7.67
N PHE A 239 5.21 14.74 -8.66
CA PHE A 239 3.94 14.15 -9.05
C PHE A 239 4.08 12.68 -9.53
N TYR A 240 5.09 12.38 -10.36
CA TYR A 240 5.38 11.02 -10.80
C TYR A 240 5.74 10.12 -9.61
N ALA A 241 6.61 10.59 -8.71
CA ALA A 241 6.96 9.88 -7.50
C ALA A 241 5.71 9.54 -6.66
N ARG A 242 4.80 10.49 -6.49
CA ARG A 242 3.53 10.27 -5.78
C ARG A 242 2.60 9.29 -6.51
N CYS A 243 2.50 9.37 -7.83
CA CYS A 243 1.73 8.41 -8.64
C CYS A 243 2.28 6.99 -8.51
N TYR A 244 3.59 6.81 -8.49
CA TYR A 244 4.20 5.48 -8.37
C TYR A 244 3.92 4.81 -7.02
N VAL A 245 3.74 5.58 -5.94
CA VAL A 245 3.29 5.03 -4.66
C VAL A 245 1.87 4.45 -4.79
N GLU A 246 0.94 5.21 -5.37
CA GLU A 246 -0.45 4.75 -5.57
C GLU A 246 -0.57 3.61 -6.60
N LEU A 247 0.34 3.55 -7.58
CA LEU A 247 0.45 2.46 -8.56
C LEU A 247 1.25 1.24 -8.02
N HIS A 248 1.63 1.24 -6.75
CA HIS A 248 2.38 0.17 -6.09
C HIS A 248 3.72 -0.18 -6.75
N LYS A 249 4.46 0.85 -7.20
CA LYS A 249 5.81 0.75 -7.78
C LYS A 249 6.83 1.52 -6.91
N PRO A 250 7.20 0.98 -5.73
CA PRO A 250 8.02 1.72 -4.77
C PRO A 250 9.43 2.03 -5.29
N GLU A 251 10.01 1.14 -6.09
CA GLU A 251 11.37 1.29 -6.64
C GLU A 251 11.56 2.57 -7.48
N LEU A 252 10.58 2.89 -8.33
CA LEU A 252 10.60 4.09 -9.17
C LEU A 252 10.40 5.38 -8.34
N CYS A 253 9.55 5.32 -7.31
CA CYS A 253 9.36 6.43 -6.39
C CYS A 253 10.65 6.74 -5.62
N VAL A 254 11.29 5.71 -5.06
CA VAL A 254 12.54 5.84 -4.31
C VAL A 254 13.66 6.39 -5.20
N TYR A 255 13.74 5.96 -6.46
CA TYR A 255 14.68 6.53 -7.43
C TYR A 255 14.50 8.04 -7.60
N ILE A 256 13.28 8.49 -7.91
CA ILE A 256 13.00 9.94 -8.09
C ILE A 256 13.29 10.71 -6.81
N CYS A 257 12.90 10.19 -5.63
CA CYS A 257 13.18 10.84 -4.36
C CYS A 257 14.69 10.99 -4.11
N LYS A 258 15.49 9.97 -4.44
CA LYS A 258 16.96 10.02 -4.35
C LYS A 258 17.60 11.03 -5.29
N GLU A 259 17.07 11.19 -6.50
CA GLU A 259 17.54 12.23 -7.42
C GLU A 259 17.19 13.63 -6.91
N LEU A 260 15.97 13.81 -6.37
CA LEU A 260 15.56 15.09 -5.77
C LEU A 260 16.42 15.45 -4.54
N THR A 261 16.76 14.48 -3.69
CA THR A 261 17.65 14.74 -2.54
C THR A 261 19.07 15.09 -3.01
N GLN A 262 19.60 14.47 -4.07
CA GLN A 262 20.90 14.85 -4.63
C GLN A 262 20.95 16.29 -5.16
N ILE A 263 19.85 16.79 -5.74
CA ILE A 263 19.78 18.15 -6.32
C ILE A 263 19.65 19.26 -5.26
N GLY A 264 19.22 18.94 -4.04
CA GLY A 264 19.16 19.90 -2.94
C GLY A 264 17.99 19.73 -1.97
N PHE A 265 17.07 18.79 -2.20
CA PHE A 265 15.90 18.59 -1.32
C PHE A 265 16.14 17.61 -0.16
N GLN A 266 17.38 17.50 0.33
CA GLN A 266 17.75 16.53 1.38
C GLN A 266 16.96 16.72 2.67
N ASN A 267 16.70 17.98 3.03
CA ASN A 267 15.98 18.35 4.25
C ASN A 267 14.46 18.48 4.03
N SER A 268 13.93 18.05 2.88
CA SER A 268 12.49 18.11 2.63
C SER A 268 11.76 17.01 3.39
N THR A 269 11.06 17.40 4.45
CA THR A 269 10.20 16.51 5.23
C THR A 269 9.17 15.82 4.34
N TYR A 270 8.60 16.53 3.36
CA TYR A 270 7.66 15.98 2.40
C TYR A 270 8.27 14.83 1.56
N ILE A 271 9.48 15.01 1.02
CA ILE A 271 10.13 13.98 0.20
C ILE A 271 10.54 12.77 1.05
N LEU A 272 11.04 13.00 2.27
CA LEU A 272 11.37 11.92 3.20
C LEU A 272 10.13 11.10 3.59
N LEU A 273 8.99 11.75 3.85
CA LEU A 273 7.73 11.05 4.14
C LEU A 273 7.16 10.34 2.91
N LEU A 274 7.34 10.91 1.71
CA LEU A 274 6.98 10.23 0.45
C LEU A 274 7.82 8.97 0.24
N GLN A 275 9.13 9.05 0.50
CA GLN A 275 10.05 7.92 0.46
C GLN A 275 9.67 6.87 1.52
N ALA A 276 9.31 7.28 2.73
CA ALA A 276 8.82 6.37 3.78
C ALA A 276 7.55 5.62 3.34
N LYS A 277 6.58 6.32 2.72
CA LYS A 277 5.36 5.69 2.17
C LYS A 277 5.69 4.70 1.04
N ALA A 278 6.71 5.00 0.22
CA ALA A 278 7.18 4.06 -0.80
C ALA A 278 7.80 2.80 -0.17
N TYR A 279 8.67 2.96 0.83
CA TYR A 279 9.26 1.82 1.55
C TYR A 279 8.22 0.98 2.30
N GLU A 280 7.20 1.60 2.90
CA GLU A 280 6.05 0.89 3.48
C GLU A 280 5.36 0.03 2.41
N THR A 281 5.10 0.59 1.23
CA THR A 281 4.46 -0.12 0.11
C THR A 281 5.33 -1.27 -0.41
N GLY A 282 6.66 -1.12 -0.35
CA GLY A 282 7.65 -2.13 -0.71
C GLY A 282 8.00 -3.13 0.42
N ALA A 283 7.34 -3.05 1.58
CA ALA A 283 7.62 -3.87 2.77
C ALA A 283 9.04 -3.72 3.37
N GLU A 284 9.74 -2.63 3.07
CA GLU A 284 11.05 -2.29 3.64
C GLU A 284 10.89 -1.43 4.90
N LEU A 285 10.28 -2.00 5.94
CA LEU A 285 9.79 -1.24 7.11
C LEU A 285 10.89 -0.52 7.91
N GLN A 286 12.10 -1.07 7.99
CA GLN A 286 13.20 -0.44 8.72
C GLN A 286 13.69 0.84 8.02
N LEU A 287 13.79 0.83 6.69
CA LEU A 287 14.14 2.02 5.92
C LEU A 287 13.01 3.07 5.96
N ALA A 288 11.76 2.61 5.95
CA ALA A 288 10.61 3.50 6.14
C ALA A 288 10.67 4.20 7.51
N ARG A 289 10.99 3.45 8.57
CA ARG A 289 11.17 4.00 9.92
C ARG A 289 12.25 5.06 9.97
N THR A 290 13.44 4.80 9.41
CA THR A 290 14.54 5.78 9.42
C THR A 290 14.15 7.07 8.71
N CYS A 291 13.49 7.00 7.55
CA CYS A 291 13.03 8.20 6.85
C CYS A 291 12.01 9.02 7.66
N CYS A 292 11.11 8.36 8.39
CA CYS A 292 10.17 9.05 9.28
C CYS A 292 10.87 9.68 10.49
N GLU A 293 11.85 8.99 11.08
CA GLU A 293 12.65 9.52 12.18
C GLU A 293 13.47 10.74 11.71
N ASP A 294 14.11 10.67 10.56
CA ASP A 294 14.86 11.77 9.94
C ASP A 294 13.95 12.98 9.69
N ALA A 295 12.78 12.79 9.09
CA ALA A 295 11.80 13.86 8.87
C ALA A 295 11.40 14.56 10.18
N ARG A 296 11.31 13.82 11.28
CA ARG A 296 11.00 14.36 12.62
C ARG A 296 12.19 15.04 13.29
N THR A 297 13.43 14.68 12.94
CA THR A 297 14.60 15.44 13.42
C THR A 297 14.67 16.82 12.78
N ILE A 298 14.25 16.93 11.51
CA ILE A 298 14.20 18.19 10.76
C ILE A 298 13.05 19.06 11.25
N ASP A 299 11.84 18.50 11.36
CA ASP A 299 10.66 19.19 11.88
C ASP A 299 9.98 18.37 12.99
N PRO A 300 10.31 18.64 14.27
CA PRO A 300 9.73 17.94 15.41
C PRO A 300 8.21 18.14 15.59
N TYR A 301 7.66 19.22 15.04
CA TYR A 301 6.26 19.62 15.19
C TYR A 301 5.39 19.20 14.00
N ASN A 302 5.98 18.60 12.97
CA ASN A 302 5.23 18.11 11.82
C ASN A 302 4.32 16.94 12.20
N LEU A 303 3.02 17.10 11.93
CA LEU A 303 2.01 16.06 12.11
C LEU A 303 1.52 15.46 10.78
N ASP A 304 2.04 15.94 9.65
CA ASP A 304 1.69 15.42 8.33
C ASP A 304 2.21 13.98 8.19
N SER A 305 1.40 13.07 7.64
CA SER A 305 1.73 11.66 7.42
C SER A 305 2.17 10.88 8.67
N MET A 306 1.86 11.36 9.89
CA MET A 306 2.17 10.62 11.13
C MET A 306 1.35 9.34 11.28
N ASP A 307 0.22 9.26 10.59
CA ASP A 307 -0.57 8.04 10.46
C ASP A 307 0.23 6.92 9.77
N VAL A 308 0.96 7.24 8.68
CA VAL A 308 1.88 6.29 8.01
C VAL A 308 2.96 5.83 8.98
N PHE A 309 3.57 6.77 9.73
CA PHE A 309 4.58 6.42 10.71
C PHE A 309 4.03 5.51 11.82
N SER A 310 2.83 5.80 12.33
CA SER A 310 2.17 4.93 13.32
C SER A 310 1.83 3.55 12.77
N ASN A 311 1.47 3.43 11.49
CA ASN A 311 1.22 2.14 10.85
C ASN A 311 2.52 1.33 10.74
N ILE A 312 3.64 1.97 10.35
CA ILE A 312 4.95 1.33 10.30
C ILE A 312 5.36 0.81 11.68
N LEU A 313 5.26 1.65 12.73
CA LEU A 313 5.59 1.25 14.10
C LEU A 313 4.67 0.14 14.63
N PHE A 314 3.39 0.18 14.26
CA PHE A 314 2.42 -0.87 14.61
C PHE A 314 2.81 -2.21 13.98
N VAL A 315 3.14 -2.24 12.68
CA VAL A 315 3.57 -3.46 11.99
C VAL A 315 4.92 -3.97 12.49
N LEU A 316 5.82 -3.07 12.92
CA LEU A 316 7.08 -3.44 13.57
C LEU A 316 6.92 -3.89 15.03
N GLU A 317 5.71 -3.81 15.59
CA GLU A 317 5.39 -4.12 16.99
C GLU A 317 6.22 -3.32 18.02
N ASP A 318 6.72 -2.13 17.64
CA ASP A 318 7.50 -1.26 18.53
C ASP A 318 6.56 -0.42 19.41
N TYR A 319 6.10 -1.04 20.49
CA TYR A 319 5.21 -0.41 21.47
C TYR A 319 5.80 0.88 22.08
N HIS A 320 7.11 0.89 22.36
CA HIS A 320 7.75 2.01 23.04
C HIS A 320 7.83 3.24 22.13
N ALA A 321 8.27 3.06 20.89
CA ALA A 321 8.31 4.15 19.91
C ALA A 321 6.91 4.69 19.60
N LEU A 322 5.91 3.79 19.46
CA LEU A 322 4.54 4.20 19.19
C LEU A 322 3.91 4.98 20.36
N ALA A 323 4.17 4.57 21.60
CA ALA A 323 3.72 5.30 22.78
C ALA A 323 4.33 6.71 22.85
N GLY A 324 5.65 6.81 22.61
CA GLY A 324 6.35 8.10 22.58
C GLY A 324 5.86 9.01 21.45
N LEU A 325 5.56 8.43 20.27
CA LEU A 325 4.95 9.15 19.16
C LEU A 325 3.56 9.68 19.52
N ALA A 326 2.69 8.83 20.07
CA ALA A 326 1.33 9.20 20.45
C ALA A 326 1.32 10.33 21.48
N GLN A 327 2.18 10.27 22.50
CA GLN A 327 2.31 11.34 23.49
C GLN A 327 2.72 12.67 22.85
N LYS A 328 3.77 12.67 22.02
CA LYS A 328 4.24 13.88 21.33
C LYS A 328 3.16 14.47 20.42
N CYS A 329 2.44 13.66 19.65
CA CYS A 329 1.38 14.14 18.78
C CYS A 329 0.23 14.79 19.58
N ILE A 330 -0.13 14.24 20.75
CA ILE A 330 -1.13 14.83 21.65
C ILE A 330 -0.65 16.17 22.22
N GLU A 331 0.63 16.28 22.59
CA GLU A 331 1.24 17.50 23.12
C GLU A 331 1.24 18.64 22.08
N ILE A 332 1.46 18.32 20.80
CA ILE A 332 1.44 19.28 19.70
C ILE A 332 0.01 19.70 19.37
N GLU A 333 -0.83 18.75 18.93
CA GLU A 333 -2.20 19.03 18.54
C GLU A 333 -3.09 17.79 18.74
N LYS A 334 -3.92 17.84 19.78
CA LYS A 334 -4.83 16.75 20.14
C LYS A 334 -5.96 16.52 19.13
N TYR A 335 -6.51 17.58 18.55
CA TYR A 335 -7.72 17.55 17.72
C TYR A 335 -7.42 17.59 16.22
N ARG A 336 -6.45 16.77 15.82
CA ARG A 336 -6.07 16.54 14.44
C ARG A 336 -6.33 15.08 14.07
N PHE A 337 -6.76 14.80 12.83
CA PHE A 337 -7.18 13.46 12.46
C PHE A 337 -6.00 12.48 12.44
N GLU A 338 -4.82 12.91 12.00
CA GLU A 338 -3.58 12.12 12.05
C GLU A 338 -3.22 11.75 13.49
N THR A 339 -3.27 12.71 14.43
CA THR A 339 -3.04 12.45 15.86
C THR A 339 -4.03 11.42 16.41
N CYS A 340 -5.32 11.53 16.04
CA CYS A 340 -6.32 10.56 16.46
C CYS A 340 -6.04 9.15 15.91
N ILE A 341 -5.54 9.03 14.68
CA ILE A 341 -5.14 7.73 14.11
C ILE A 341 -3.93 7.15 14.87
N VAL A 342 -2.90 7.95 15.13
CA VAL A 342 -1.72 7.53 15.90
C VAL A 342 -2.12 7.01 17.28
N VAL A 343 -3.00 7.73 17.98
CA VAL A 343 -3.49 7.34 19.31
C VAL A 343 -4.40 6.10 19.22
N GLY A 344 -5.19 5.99 18.15
CA GLY A 344 -5.98 4.80 17.84
C GLY A 344 -5.09 3.56 17.70
N ASN A 345 -4.03 3.63 16.90
CA ASN A 345 -3.04 2.57 16.73
C ASN A 345 -2.34 2.22 18.06
N PHE A 346 -2.04 3.22 18.89
CA PHE A 346 -1.47 2.99 20.21
C PHE A 346 -2.42 2.22 21.14
N TYR A 347 -3.73 2.48 21.11
CA TYR A 347 -4.69 1.69 21.89
C TYR A 347 -4.95 0.31 21.28
N SER A 348 -4.90 0.20 19.95
CA SER A 348 -5.01 -1.05 19.21
C SER A 348 -3.90 -2.04 19.61
N ILE A 349 -2.63 -1.61 19.62
CA ILE A 349 -1.50 -2.47 20.02
C ILE A 349 -1.57 -2.87 21.51
N ARG A 350 -2.33 -2.15 22.33
CA ARG A 350 -2.62 -2.49 23.74
C ARG A 350 -3.82 -3.43 23.89
N ASN A 351 -4.45 -3.83 22.80
CA ASN A 351 -5.70 -4.58 22.76
C ASN A 351 -6.87 -3.86 23.46
N ASP A 352 -6.84 -2.51 23.54
CA ASP A 352 -7.99 -1.70 24.00
C ASP A 352 -8.79 -1.20 22.80
N HIS A 353 -9.47 -2.15 22.15
CA HIS A 353 -10.25 -1.91 20.92
C HIS A 353 -11.35 -0.87 21.12
N ALA A 354 -11.96 -0.80 22.31
CA ALA A 354 -13.02 0.16 22.61
C ALA A 354 -12.51 1.62 22.51
N ARG A 355 -11.32 1.90 23.05
CA ARG A 355 -10.71 3.23 22.91
C ARG A 355 -10.19 3.46 21.50
N ALA A 356 -9.59 2.45 20.85
CA ALA A 356 -9.13 2.58 19.47
C ALA A 356 -10.28 3.00 18.54
N ILE A 357 -11.45 2.34 18.64
CA ILE A 357 -12.69 2.69 17.93
C ILE A 357 -13.09 4.15 18.21
N GLN A 358 -13.06 4.61 19.47
CA GLN A 358 -13.39 6.00 19.80
C GLN A 358 -12.44 7.01 19.14
N TYR A 359 -11.15 6.70 19.01
CA TYR A 359 -10.19 7.61 18.38
C TYR A 359 -10.27 7.57 16.85
N PHE A 360 -10.46 6.41 16.23
CA PHE A 360 -10.68 6.32 14.78
C PHE A 360 -12.00 6.98 14.35
N THR A 361 -13.07 6.83 15.13
CA THR A 361 -14.33 7.54 14.87
C THR A 361 -14.18 9.05 15.02
N ARG A 362 -13.38 9.54 15.99
CA ARG A 362 -13.01 10.97 16.06
C ARG A 362 -12.22 11.43 14.84
N ALA A 363 -11.28 10.63 14.35
CA ALA A 363 -10.54 10.94 13.12
C ALA A 363 -11.50 11.11 11.92
N LEU A 364 -12.47 10.20 11.78
CA LEU A 364 -13.48 10.26 10.72
C LEU A 364 -14.43 11.45 10.87
N ARG A 365 -14.79 11.83 12.10
CA ARG A 365 -15.60 13.06 12.33
C ARG A 365 -14.90 14.33 11.83
N MET A 366 -13.57 14.37 11.85
CA MET A 366 -12.79 15.49 11.34
C MET A 366 -12.55 15.39 9.83
N ASN A 367 -12.29 14.18 9.32
CA ASN A 367 -12.11 13.92 7.90
C ASN A 367 -12.87 12.65 7.48
N PRO A 368 -14.13 12.77 7.02
CA PRO A 368 -14.95 11.62 6.64
C PRO A 368 -14.43 10.90 5.41
N ASP A 369 -13.69 11.61 4.55
CA ASP A 369 -13.20 11.13 3.27
C ASP A 369 -11.81 10.46 3.38
N TYR A 370 -11.40 10.04 4.58
CA TYR A 370 -10.11 9.40 4.81
C TYR A 370 -10.22 7.86 4.81
N PRO A 371 -9.86 7.14 3.72
CA PRO A 371 -10.14 5.71 3.59
C PRO A 371 -9.37 4.86 4.61
N ALA A 372 -8.14 5.23 4.94
CA ALA A 372 -7.32 4.44 5.86
C ALA A 372 -7.90 4.40 7.28
N ALA A 373 -8.56 5.48 7.74
CA ALA A 373 -9.24 5.46 9.04
C ALA A 373 -10.45 4.51 9.06
N TRP A 374 -11.19 4.40 7.96
CA TRP A 374 -12.27 3.41 7.83
C TRP A 374 -11.76 1.97 7.86
N ILE A 375 -10.61 1.70 7.24
CA ILE A 375 -9.97 0.38 7.26
C ILE A 375 -9.50 0.03 8.68
N LEU A 376 -8.82 0.94 9.36
CA LEU A 376 -8.38 0.75 10.74
C LEU A 376 -9.57 0.53 11.69
N LEU A 377 -10.64 1.31 11.53
CA LEU A 377 -11.89 1.09 12.26
C LEU A 377 -12.50 -0.29 11.97
N GLY A 378 -12.43 -0.76 10.72
CA GLY A 378 -12.83 -2.10 10.32
C GLY A 378 -12.05 -3.19 11.05
N HIS A 379 -10.71 -3.07 11.12
CA HIS A 379 -9.86 -4.03 11.85
C HIS A 379 -10.25 -4.09 13.33
N GLU A 380 -10.43 -2.95 14.00
CA GLU A 380 -10.85 -2.93 15.41
C GLU A 380 -12.23 -3.56 15.62
N PHE A 381 -13.15 -3.42 14.68
CA PHE A 381 -14.44 -4.09 14.76
C PHE A 381 -14.35 -5.61 14.56
N VAL A 382 -13.41 -6.09 13.72
CA VAL A 382 -13.14 -7.53 13.58
C VAL A 382 -12.61 -8.10 14.90
N GLU A 383 -11.61 -7.46 15.49
CA GLU A 383 -11.05 -7.85 16.79
C GLU A 383 -12.08 -7.76 17.92
N GLY A 384 -12.91 -6.71 17.89
CA GLY A 384 -14.08 -6.53 18.76
C GLY A 384 -15.25 -7.49 18.49
N LYS A 385 -15.11 -8.44 17.55
CA LYS A 385 -16.13 -9.43 17.14
C LYS A 385 -17.44 -8.83 16.59
N ASN A 386 -17.43 -7.56 16.20
CA ASN A 386 -18.56 -6.89 15.57
C ASN A 386 -18.40 -6.90 14.04
N HIS A 387 -18.58 -8.08 13.44
CA HIS A 387 -18.33 -8.27 12.02
C HIS A 387 -19.28 -7.46 11.10
N ALA A 388 -20.51 -7.15 11.56
CA ALA A 388 -21.45 -6.35 10.78
C ALA A 388 -20.99 -4.89 10.64
N ALA A 389 -20.48 -4.29 11.73
CA ALA A 389 -19.91 -2.95 11.69
C ALA A 389 -18.61 -2.93 10.86
N ALA A 390 -17.77 -3.96 10.97
CA ALA A 390 -16.56 -4.10 10.17
C ALA A 390 -16.85 -4.12 8.66
N ILE A 391 -17.83 -4.91 8.21
CA ILE A 391 -18.23 -4.97 6.80
C ILE A 391 -18.66 -3.58 6.28
N ASN A 392 -19.43 -2.84 7.07
CA ASN A 392 -19.86 -1.50 6.68
C ASN A 392 -18.66 -0.55 6.59
N ALA A 393 -17.75 -0.57 7.57
CA ALA A 393 -16.57 0.29 7.57
C ALA A 393 -15.67 0.03 6.35
N TYR A 394 -15.43 -1.24 5.99
CA TYR A 394 -14.66 -1.54 4.78
C TYR A 394 -15.39 -1.17 3.48
N ARG A 395 -16.73 -1.26 3.44
CA ARG A 395 -17.50 -0.81 2.27
C ARG A 395 -17.38 0.70 2.06
N GLU A 396 -17.50 1.48 3.13
CA GLU A 396 -17.26 2.93 3.09
C GLU A 396 -15.82 3.25 2.62
N ALA A 397 -14.82 2.49 3.09
CA ALA A 397 -13.45 2.63 2.62
C ALA A 397 -13.32 2.37 1.10
N LEU A 398 -14.02 1.37 0.56
CA LEU A 398 -14.01 1.03 -0.86
C LEU A 398 -14.78 2.05 -1.72
N ASP A 399 -15.86 2.62 -1.20
CA ASP A 399 -16.62 3.67 -1.88
C ASP A 399 -15.77 4.94 -2.03
N LEU A 400 -14.90 5.23 -1.05
CA LEU A 400 -13.93 6.32 -1.13
C LEU A 400 -12.72 5.99 -2.01
N ASN A 401 -12.13 4.79 -1.85
CA ASN A 401 -10.99 4.34 -2.63
C ASN A 401 -11.05 2.84 -2.95
N ARG A 402 -11.58 2.53 -4.15
CA ARG A 402 -11.67 1.15 -4.65
C ARG A 402 -10.31 0.48 -4.90
N ARG A 403 -9.21 1.25 -4.95
CA ARG A 403 -7.86 0.73 -5.22
C ARG A 403 -7.12 0.30 -3.97
N ASP A 404 -7.64 0.61 -2.78
CA ASP A 404 -7.00 0.17 -1.54
C ASP A 404 -7.25 -1.33 -1.33
N HIS A 405 -6.21 -2.12 -1.62
CA HIS A 405 -6.24 -3.58 -1.48
C HIS A 405 -6.49 -4.04 -0.04
N ARG A 406 -6.18 -3.20 0.97
CA ARG A 406 -6.35 -3.55 2.39
C ARG A 406 -7.82 -3.68 2.76
N ALA A 407 -8.68 -2.80 2.22
CA ALA A 407 -10.12 -2.88 2.44
C ALA A 407 -10.73 -4.16 1.80
N TRP A 408 -10.29 -4.51 0.59
CA TRP A 408 -10.68 -5.77 -0.06
C TRP A 408 -10.26 -6.99 0.74
N TYR A 409 -9.03 -6.99 1.26
CA TYR A 409 -8.51 -8.05 2.10
C TYR A 409 -9.27 -8.17 3.42
N GLY A 410 -9.49 -7.06 4.13
CA GLY A 410 -10.24 -7.03 5.38
C GLY A 410 -11.69 -7.51 5.24
N LEU A 411 -12.36 -7.22 4.10
CA LEU A 411 -13.66 -7.83 3.78
C LEU A 411 -13.54 -9.34 3.58
N GLY A 412 -12.54 -9.80 2.81
CA GLY A 412 -12.29 -11.22 2.59
C GLY A 412 -12.10 -11.98 3.90
N GLU A 413 -11.26 -11.46 4.79
CA GLU A 413 -10.99 -12.00 6.12
C GLU A 413 -12.25 -12.01 6.99
N THR A 414 -13.02 -10.92 7.00
CA THR A 414 -14.27 -10.85 7.77
C THR A 414 -15.28 -11.90 7.29
N TYR A 415 -15.43 -12.08 5.98
CA TYR A 415 -16.32 -13.11 5.42
C TYR A 415 -15.79 -14.54 5.64
N GLU A 416 -14.47 -14.72 5.71
CA GLU A 416 -13.85 -15.99 6.10
C GLU A 416 -14.19 -16.35 7.54
N ILE A 417 -14.10 -15.40 8.47
CA ILE A 417 -14.46 -15.60 9.89
C ILE A 417 -15.94 -15.97 10.04
N ILE A 418 -16.83 -15.33 9.26
CA ILE A 418 -18.27 -15.66 9.20
C ILE A 418 -18.54 -17.00 8.47
N LYS A 419 -17.51 -17.65 7.91
CA LYS A 419 -17.59 -18.90 7.13
C LYS A 419 -18.38 -18.79 5.82
N MET A 420 -18.49 -17.59 5.28
CA MET A 420 -19.09 -17.32 3.97
C MET A 420 -18.01 -17.38 2.87
N TYR A 421 -17.46 -18.58 2.65
CA TYR A 421 -16.28 -18.77 1.80
C TYR A 421 -16.43 -18.29 0.35
N ASN A 422 -17.63 -18.35 -0.23
CA ASN A 422 -17.88 -17.87 -1.59
C ASN A 422 -17.72 -16.34 -1.71
N TYR A 423 -18.17 -15.60 -0.70
CA TYR A 423 -17.99 -14.15 -0.65
C TYR A 423 -16.52 -13.82 -0.38
N ALA A 424 -15.89 -14.48 0.60
CA ALA A 424 -14.47 -14.32 0.89
C ALA A 424 -13.61 -14.53 -0.37
N LEU A 425 -13.90 -15.55 -1.16
CA LEU A 425 -13.22 -15.83 -2.42
C LEU A 425 -13.32 -14.67 -3.43
N TYR A 426 -14.48 -14.00 -3.52
CA TYR A 426 -14.64 -12.85 -4.39
C TYR A 426 -13.76 -11.68 -3.93
N TYR A 427 -13.84 -11.30 -2.65
CA TYR A 427 -13.09 -10.16 -2.13
C TYR A 427 -11.57 -10.39 -2.16
N PHE A 428 -11.09 -11.60 -1.84
CA PHE A 428 -9.67 -11.92 -1.96
C PHE A 428 -9.17 -11.93 -3.40
N LYS A 429 -10.01 -12.29 -4.39
CA LYS A 429 -9.63 -12.21 -5.81
C LYS A 429 -9.47 -10.76 -6.26
N GLU A 430 -10.35 -9.86 -5.83
CA GLU A 430 -10.21 -8.43 -6.12
C GLU A 430 -8.94 -7.86 -5.44
N ALA A 431 -8.66 -8.22 -4.19
CA ALA A 431 -7.42 -7.82 -3.50
C ALA A 431 -6.17 -8.31 -4.26
N PHE A 432 -6.18 -9.58 -4.69
CA PHE A 432 -5.10 -10.18 -5.47
C PHE A 432 -4.91 -9.52 -6.84
N ALA A 433 -5.99 -9.09 -7.50
CA ALA A 433 -5.91 -8.39 -8.78
C ALA A 433 -5.21 -7.03 -8.66
N LEU A 434 -5.34 -6.36 -7.51
CA LEU A 434 -4.67 -5.08 -7.23
C LEU A 434 -3.18 -5.24 -6.92
N LYS A 435 -2.81 -6.26 -6.13
CA LYS A 435 -1.41 -6.58 -5.80
C LYS A 435 -1.07 -8.06 -6.08
N PRO A 436 -0.76 -8.40 -7.35
CA PRO A 436 -0.48 -9.79 -7.75
C PRO A 436 0.89 -10.33 -7.30
N ASN A 437 1.76 -9.45 -6.80
CA ASN A 437 3.12 -9.73 -6.34
C ASN A 437 3.24 -9.82 -4.81
N ASP A 438 2.13 -9.87 -4.08
CA ASP A 438 2.14 -10.05 -2.63
C ASP A 438 1.70 -11.48 -2.31
N SER A 439 2.54 -12.23 -1.59
CA SER A 439 2.31 -13.64 -1.27
C SER A 439 1.10 -13.84 -0.37
N ARG A 440 0.78 -12.85 0.49
CA ARG A 440 -0.31 -12.92 1.49
C ARG A 440 -1.68 -13.14 0.84
N TYR A 441 -1.97 -12.45 -0.27
CA TYR A 441 -3.25 -12.62 -0.97
C TYR A 441 -3.37 -13.99 -1.61
N SER A 442 -2.29 -14.50 -2.22
CA SER A 442 -2.29 -15.84 -2.81
C SER A 442 -2.39 -16.95 -1.76
N ASN A 443 -1.78 -16.77 -0.58
CA ASN A 443 -1.93 -17.67 0.56
C ASN A 443 -3.38 -17.68 1.10
N ALA A 444 -3.99 -16.52 1.28
CA ALA A 444 -5.38 -16.40 1.72
C ALA A 444 -6.35 -17.06 0.73
N LEU A 445 -6.16 -16.83 -0.59
CA LEU A 445 -6.92 -17.53 -1.63
C LEU A 445 -6.74 -19.04 -1.56
N GLY A 446 -5.50 -19.53 -1.38
CA GLY A 446 -5.21 -20.95 -1.21
C GLY A 446 -5.96 -21.57 -0.03
N ALA A 447 -5.99 -20.88 1.12
CA ALA A 447 -6.69 -21.32 2.32
C ALA A 447 -8.22 -21.41 2.11
N ILE A 448 -8.82 -20.46 1.38
CA ILE A 448 -10.25 -20.53 1.03
C ILE A 448 -10.54 -21.66 0.03
N TYR A 449 -9.65 -21.88 -0.95
CA TYR A 449 -9.80 -23.01 -1.88
C TYR A 449 -9.70 -24.37 -1.18
N GLU A 450 -8.81 -24.50 -0.20
CA GLU A 450 -8.68 -25.69 0.63
C GLU A 450 -9.96 -25.94 1.45
N ARG A 451 -10.50 -24.91 2.12
CA ARG A 451 -11.77 -25.01 2.85
C ARG A 451 -12.97 -25.33 1.96
N THR A 452 -12.94 -24.93 0.69
CA THR A 452 -13.98 -25.23 -0.31
C THR A 452 -13.71 -26.53 -1.10
N GLN A 453 -12.71 -27.33 -0.70
CA GLN A 453 -12.33 -28.61 -1.32
C GLN A 453 -11.90 -28.52 -2.78
N LYS A 454 -11.47 -27.33 -3.22
CA LYS A 454 -10.91 -27.06 -4.56
C LYS A 454 -9.39 -27.16 -4.53
N LEU A 455 -8.91 -28.38 -4.32
CA LEU A 455 -7.49 -28.66 -4.03
C LEU A 455 -6.56 -28.32 -5.21
N HIS A 456 -7.01 -28.48 -6.46
CA HIS A 456 -6.18 -28.15 -7.62
C HIS A 456 -5.91 -26.65 -7.74
N GLU A 457 -6.92 -25.81 -7.47
CA GLU A 457 -6.77 -24.36 -7.43
C GLU A 457 -5.93 -23.91 -6.24
N ALA A 458 -6.12 -24.52 -5.07
CA ALA A 458 -5.29 -24.28 -3.89
C ALA A 458 -3.80 -24.56 -4.18
N LYS A 459 -3.50 -25.70 -4.82
CA LYS A 459 -2.13 -26.08 -5.25
C LYS A 459 -1.50 -24.99 -6.11
N LYS A 460 -2.24 -24.43 -7.07
CA LYS A 460 -1.75 -23.33 -7.93
C LYS A 460 -1.49 -22.04 -7.15
N CYS A 461 -2.37 -21.70 -6.20
CA CYS A 461 -2.24 -20.49 -5.39
C CYS A 461 -1.01 -20.55 -4.46
N TYR A 462 -0.82 -21.66 -3.75
CA TYR A 462 0.34 -21.84 -2.87
C TYR A 462 1.67 -21.92 -3.64
N TRP A 463 1.67 -22.56 -4.82
CA TRP A 463 2.85 -22.55 -5.70
C TRP A 463 3.22 -21.13 -6.13
N ARG A 464 2.23 -20.33 -6.54
CA ARG A 464 2.46 -18.93 -6.92
C ARG A 464 2.99 -18.11 -5.74
N SER A 465 2.41 -18.29 -4.56
CA SER A 465 2.85 -17.63 -3.34
C SER A 465 4.34 -17.88 -3.05
N TYR A 466 4.78 -19.12 -3.20
CA TYR A 466 6.19 -19.48 -3.09
C TYR A 466 7.05 -18.79 -4.15
N CYS A 467 6.63 -18.77 -5.43
CA CYS A 467 7.39 -18.13 -6.51
C CYS A 467 7.55 -16.62 -6.34
N VAL A 468 6.56 -15.95 -5.77
CA VAL A 468 6.57 -14.50 -5.52
C VAL A 468 7.52 -14.14 -4.37
N GLY A 469 7.79 -15.08 -3.48
CA GLY A 469 8.61 -14.88 -2.29
C GLY A 469 7.74 -14.83 -1.05
N ASP A 470 7.72 -15.94 -0.32
CA ASP A 470 6.87 -16.04 0.87
C ASP A 470 7.54 -15.39 2.10
N ILE A 471 6.89 -14.33 2.58
CA ILE A 471 7.27 -13.58 3.77
C ILE A 471 7.13 -14.46 5.03
N GLU A 472 6.04 -15.23 5.14
CA GLU A 472 5.78 -16.10 6.30
C GLU A 472 6.59 -17.41 6.25
N GLY A 473 7.05 -17.81 5.07
CA GLY A 473 7.81 -19.03 4.83
C GLY A 473 7.00 -20.34 4.91
N ASN A 474 5.66 -20.27 4.98
CA ASN A 474 4.76 -21.41 5.16
C ASN A 474 4.07 -21.88 3.86
N ALA A 475 4.11 -21.10 2.78
CA ALA A 475 3.44 -21.39 1.52
C ALA A 475 3.87 -22.74 0.92
N LEU A 476 5.15 -23.09 1.03
CA LEU A 476 5.68 -24.35 0.50
C LEU A 476 5.21 -25.56 1.31
N ALA A 477 5.06 -25.42 2.63
CA ALA A 477 4.49 -26.46 3.49
C ALA A 477 3.00 -26.66 3.15
N LYS A 478 2.23 -25.58 3.03
CA LYS A 478 0.81 -25.64 2.62
C LYS A 478 0.63 -26.23 1.22
N TYR A 479 1.53 -25.91 0.28
CA TYR A 479 1.57 -26.54 -1.05
C TYR A 479 1.79 -28.06 -0.95
N ALA A 480 2.75 -28.49 -0.14
CA ALA A 480 3.06 -29.90 0.03
C ALA A 480 1.91 -30.66 0.70
N HIS A 481 1.27 -30.06 1.71
CA HIS A 481 0.07 -30.60 2.35
C HIS A 481 -1.06 -30.84 1.34
N VAL A 482 -1.36 -29.86 0.49
CA VAL A 482 -2.37 -30.03 -0.58
C VAL A 482 -1.96 -31.12 -1.58
N CYS A 483 -0.67 -31.26 -1.89
CA CYS A 483 -0.20 -32.32 -2.78
C CYS A 483 -0.36 -33.72 -2.16
N ASP A 484 -0.15 -33.84 -0.86
CA ASP A 484 -0.40 -35.08 -0.11
C ASP A 484 -1.90 -35.45 -0.13
N HIS A 485 -2.80 -34.47 0.09
CA HIS A 485 -4.25 -34.69 -0.06
C HIS A 485 -4.66 -35.12 -1.48
N LEU A 486 -3.94 -34.65 -2.51
CA LEU A 486 -4.11 -35.07 -3.90
C LEU A 486 -3.44 -36.43 -4.23
N LYS A 487 -2.80 -37.09 -3.25
CA LYS A 487 -2.05 -38.35 -3.39
C LYS A 487 -0.84 -38.28 -4.32
N ASP A 488 -0.30 -37.08 -4.52
CA ASP A 488 0.91 -36.84 -5.30
C ASP A 488 2.13 -36.83 -4.36
N GLU A 489 2.45 -38.02 -3.81
CA GLU A 489 3.47 -38.19 -2.75
C GLU A 489 4.87 -37.73 -3.20
N GLU A 490 5.21 -37.85 -4.49
CA GLU A 490 6.53 -37.49 -4.99
C GLU A 490 6.75 -35.98 -5.13
N THR A 491 5.71 -35.22 -5.51
CA THR A 491 5.81 -33.74 -5.48
C THR A 491 5.76 -33.21 -4.06
N ALA A 492 4.93 -33.82 -3.19
CA ALA A 492 4.84 -33.45 -1.78
C ALA A 492 6.20 -33.65 -1.07
N ALA A 493 6.86 -34.80 -1.24
CA ALA A 493 8.16 -35.06 -0.65
C ALA A 493 9.22 -34.05 -1.13
N ARG A 494 9.26 -33.72 -2.44
CA ARG A 494 10.18 -32.70 -2.96
C ARG A 494 9.95 -31.32 -2.36
N ALA A 495 8.69 -30.90 -2.26
CA ALA A 495 8.34 -29.62 -1.66
C ALA A 495 8.71 -29.56 -0.16
N TYR A 496 8.44 -30.62 0.61
CA TYR A 496 8.83 -30.68 2.01
C TYR A 496 10.35 -30.70 2.22
N MET A 497 11.12 -31.39 1.36
CA MET A 497 12.59 -31.35 1.40
C MET A 497 13.12 -29.93 1.20
N GLU A 498 12.58 -29.22 0.20
CA GLU A 498 12.98 -27.84 -0.07
C GLU A 498 12.51 -26.87 1.04
N PHE A 499 11.35 -27.11 1.64
CA PHE A 499 10.87 -26.37 2.81
C PHE A 499 11.82 -26.52 4.01
N ILE A 500 12.25 -27.74 4.35
CA ILE A 500 13.22 -27.95 5.44
C ILE A 500 14.55 -27.25 5.13
N ARG A 501 15.04 -27.36 3.88
CA ARG A 501 16.28 -26.71 3.45
C ARG A 501 16.21 -25.19 3.60
N THR A 502 15.10 -24.57 3.19
CA THR A 502 14.90 -23.12 3.29
C THR A 502 14.75 -22.64 4.72
N GLN A 503 14.08 -23.40 5.59
CA GLN A 503 13.95 -23.09 7.02
C GLN A 503 15.30 -23.22 7.76
N GLU A 504 16.10 -24.25 7.45
CA GLU A 504 17.46 -24.41 7.99
C GLU A 504 18.37 -23.23 7.62
N LEU A 505 18.23 -22.68 6.40
CA LEU A 505 18.95 -21.47 5.97
C LEU A 505 18.47 -20.20 6.68
N ARG A 506 17.17 -20.06 6.92
CA ARG A 506 16.57 -18.90 7.59
C ARG A 506 16.78 -18.89 9.10
N GLN A 507 17.21 -20.00 9.71
CA GLN A 507 17.28 -20.22 11.17
C GLN A 507 15.95 -20.01 11.92
N VAL A 508 14.84 -19.87 11.20
CA VAL A 508 13.49 -19.77 11.76
C VAL A 508 12.97 -21.20 11.93
N LYS A 509 12.58 -21.58 13.15
CA LYS A 509 11.94 -22.87 13.41
C LYS A 509 10.43 -22.63 13.57
N ASN A 510 9.67 -22.61 12.47
CA ASN A 510 8.22 -22.73 12.57
C ASN A 510 7.88 -24.15 13.08
N PHE A 511 7.64 -24.26 14.39
CA PHE A 511 7.63 -25.54 15.11
C PHE A 511 6.58 -26.54 14.59
N THR A 512 5.41 -26.07 14.18
CA THR A 512 4.28 -26.93 13.79
C THR A 512 4.47 -27.52 12.40
N GLU A 513 4.56 -26.67 11.38
CA GLU A 513 4.71 -27.08 9.96
C GLU A 513 6.02 -27.86 9.73
N PHE A 514 7.10 -27.50 10.42
CA PHE A 514 8.36 -28.23 10.36
C PHE A 514 8.22 -29.66 10.88
N SER A 515 7.54 -29.84 12.00
CA SER A 515 7.35 -31.15 12.61
C SER A 515 6.54 -32.08 11.69
N HIS A 516 5.49 -31.55 11.06
CA HIS A 516 4.64 -32.28 10.13
C HIS A 516 5.41 -32.65 8.85
N ALA A 517 6.16 -31.70 8.27
CA ALA A 517 6.99 -31.95 7.10
C ALA A 517 8.04 -33.04 7.35
N ALA A 518 8.71 -33.01 8.50
CA ALA A 518 9.73 -33.99 8.85
C ALA A 518 9.13 -35.38 9.10
N GLU A 519 7.95 -35.46 9.73
CA GLU A 519 7.22 -36.72 9.91
C GLU A 519 6.81 -37.34 8.56
N PHE A 520 6.25 -36.53 7.66
CA PHE A 520 5.87 -36.97 6.33
C PHE A 520 7.06 -37.54 5.55
N LEU A 521 8.19 -36.84 5.55
CA LEU A 521 9.42 -37.29 4.89
C LEU A 521 9.99 -38.57 5.49
N ALA A 522 9.98 -38.71 6.82
CA ALA A 522 10.41 -39.93 7.48
C ALA A 522 9.59 -41.14 6.99
N ASN A 523 8.26 -41.01 6.96
CA ASN A 523 7.36 -42.06 6.46
C ASN A 523 7.55 -42.34 4.96
N TYR A 524 7.75 -41.30 4.15
CA TYR A 524 8.02 -41.43 2.71
C TYR A 524 9.30 -42.22 2.42
N HIS A 525 10.40 -41.90 3.11
CA HIS A 525 11.67 -42.61 2.93
C HIS A 525 11.62 -44.05 3.48
N VAL A 526 10.84 -44.33 4.53
CA VAL A 526 10.55 -45.71 4.97
C VAL A 526 9.87 -46.50 3.86
N LYS A 527 8.84 -45.94 3.20
CA LYS A 527 8.15 -46.59 2.07
C LYS A 527 9.11 -46.89 0.91
N LYS A 528 10.00 -45.95 0.57
CA LYS A 528 11.03 -46.11 -0.49
C LYS A 528 12.27 -46.93 -0.07
N ARG A 529 12.28 -47.49 1.16
CA ARG A 529 13.40 -48.28 1.75
C ARG A 529 14.72 -47.53 1.88
N GLN A 530 14.68 -46.20 2.00
CA GLN A 530 15.85 -45.34 2.20
C GLN A 530 16.03 -45.06 3.71
N PHE A 531 16.50 -46.06 4.45
CA PHE A 531 16.46 -46.03 5.91
C PHE A 531 17.38 -44.99 6.56
N ASP A 532 18.51 -44.64 5.97
CA ASP A 532 19.43 -43.65 6.57
C ASP A 532 18.83 -42.24 6.56
N GLN A 533 18.21 -41.85 5.45
CA GLN A 533 17.49 -40.58 5.32
C GLN A 533 16.26 -40.58 6.24
N ALA A 534 15.50 -41.68 6.28
CA ALA A 534 14.36 -41.82 7.19
C ALA A 534 14.78 -41.65 8.67
N CYS A 535 15.89 -42.26 9.09
CA CYS A 535 16.42 -42.09 10.45
C CYS A 535 16.85 -40.65 10.72
N SER A 536 17.45 -39.95 9.75
CA SER A 536 17.84 -38.55 9.89
C SER A 536 16.63 -37.66 10.18
N TYR A 537 15.58 -37.76 9.36
CA TYR A 537 14.34 -36.99 9.58
C TYR A 537 13.62 -37.40 10.87
N ALA A 538 13.54 -38.70 11.18
CA ALA A 538 12.94 -39.16 12.42
C ALA A 538 13.68 -38.67 13.68
N ARG A 539 15.02 -38.53 13.62
CA ARG A 539 15.80 -37.90 14.69
C ARG A 539 15.48 -36.41 14.83
N LYS A 540 15.34 -35.69 13.71
CA LYS A 540 14.90 -34.29 13.73
C LYS A 540 13.52 -34.15 14.39
N CYS A 541 12.61 -35.09 14.16
CA CYS A 541 11.29 -35.10 14.81
C CYS A 541 11.35 -35.30 16.34
N LEU A 542 12.40 -35.92 16.90
CA LEU A 542 12.54 -36.14 18.35
C LEU A 542 12.74 -34.83 19.14
N GLU A 543 13.21 -33.77 18.47
CA GLU A 543 13.33 -32.44 19.06
C GLU A 543 11.96 -31.84 19.42
N PHE A 544 10.89 -32.32 18.78
CA PHE A 544 9.55 -31.75 18.91
C PHE A 544 8.65 -32.66 19.77
N PRO A 545 8.01 -32.14 20.84
CA PRO A 545 7.24 -32.95 21.77
C PRO A 545 5.98 -33.60 21.15
N GLU A 546 5.33 -32.93 20.20
CA GLU A 546 4.07 -33.38 19.58
C GLU A 546 4.25 -34.66 18.75
N VAL A 547 5.29 -34.71 17.92
CA VAL A 547 5.62 -35.84 17.03
C VAL A 547 6.62 -36.82 17.63
N LYS A 548 7.04 -36.63 18.89
CA LYS A 548 8.09 -37.45 19.53
C LYS A 548 7.75 -38.94 19.60
N ASN A 549 6.50 -39.26 19.92
CA ASN A 549 6.05 -40.65 20.03
C ASN A 549 5.97 -41.31 18.65
N ALA A 550 5.40 -40.59 17.66
CA ALA A 550 5.38 -41.03 16.27
C ALA A 550 6.79 -41.27 15.71
N ALA A 551 7.73 -40.37 16.03
CA ALA A 551 9.14 -40.49 15.64
C ALA A 551 9.81 -41.75 16.23
N LYS A 552 9.56 -42.07 17.51
CA LYS A 552 10.05 -43.31 18.14
C LYS A 552 9.47 -44.55 17.48
N ASP A 553 8.18 -44.54 17.15
CA ASP A 553 7.53 -45.65 16.46
C ASP A 553 8.12 -45.86 15.05
N ILE A 554 8.41 -44.77 14.34
CA ILE A 554 9.08 -44.82 13.03
C ILE A 554 10.49 -45.40 13.17
N LEU A 555 11.26 -44.98 14.18
CA LEU A 555 12.60 -45.52 14.44
C LEU A 555 12.58 -47.02 14.77
N ASN A 556 11.63 -47.46 15.61
CA ASN A 556 11.45 -48.88 15.93
C ASN A 556 11.01 -49.71 14.71
N LYS A 557 10.17 -49.14 13.84
CA LYS A 557 9.82 -49.77 12.55
C LYS A 557 11.05 -49.90 11.65
N ILE A 558 11.91 -48.90 11.60
CA ILE A 558 13.13 -48.94 10.79
C ILE A 558 14.10 -50.01 11.32
N THR A 559 14.28 -50.15 12.64
CA THR A 559 15.16 -51.18 13.22
C THR A 559 14.65 -52.59 12.88
N GLY A 560 13.34 -52.85 13.05
CA GLY A 560 12.75 -54.15 12.69
C GLY A 560 12.84 -54.47 11.19
N LEU A 561 12.68 -53.46 10.31
CA LEU A 561 12.82 -53.64 8.86
C LEU A 561 14.28 -53.89 8.42
N ARG A 562 15.26 -53.28 9.10
CA ARG A 562 16.69 -53.55 8.85
C ARG A 562 17.07 -54.98 9.24
N GLU A 563 16.61 -55.44 10.39
CA GLU A 563 16.83 -56.82 10.87
C GLU A 563 16.23 -57.85 9.89
N GLY A 564 15.03 -57.59 9.37
CA GLY A 564 14.40 -58.43 8.35
C GLY A 564 15.17 -58.47 7.01
N GLN A 565 15.79 -57.37 6.58
CA GLN A 565 16.62 -57.35 5.37
C GLN A 565 17.96 -58.07 5.54
N GLN A 566 18.56 -58.00 6.73
CA GLN A 566 19.77 -58.77 7.05
C GLN A 566 19.48 -60.28 7.00
N GLN A 567 18.35 -60.72 7.57
CA GLN A 567 17.94 -62.13 7.51
C GLN A 567 17.64 -62.65 6.08
N LEU A 568 17.16 -61.79 5.18
CA LEU A 568 16.94 -62.13 3.77
C LEU A 568 18.26 -62.23 3.00
N LYS A 569 19.20 -61.28 3.22
CA LYS A 569 20.53 -61.35 2.61
C LYS A 569 21.33 -62.56 3.09
N ASP A 570 21.25 -62.89 4.39
CA ASP A 570 21.93 -64.07 4.94
C ASP A 570 21.37 -65.38 4.35
N LYS A 571 20.07 -65.43 4.03
CA LYS A 571 19.44 -66.55 3.32
C LYS A 571 19.86 -66.66 1.86
N ASP A 572 19.95 -65.54 1.13
CA ASP A 572 20.39 -65.53 -0.27
C ASP A 572 21.87 -65.92 -0.41
N ILE A 573 22.73 -65.53 0.54
CA ILE A 573 24.14 -65.92 0.58
C ILE A 573 24.28 -67.43 0.85
N THR A 574 23.45 -68.01 1.73
CA THR A 574 23.44 -69.46 1.95
C THR A 574 22.92 -70.26 0.75
N GLN A 575 22.02 -69.70 -0.08
CA GLN A 575 21.56 -70.37 -1.30
C GLN A 575 22.58 -70.31 -2.44
N GLN A 576 23.31 -69.21 -2.60
CA GLN A 576 24.40 -69.11 -3.61
C GLN A 576 25.64 -69.95 -3.26
N GLN A 577 25.88 -70.28 -1.99
CA GLN A 577 26.93 -71.23 -1.60
C GLN A 577 26.56 -72.70 -1.82
N THR A 578 25.28 -73.02 -2.06
CA THR A 578 24.81 -74.40 -2.32
C THR A 578 24.72 -74.77 -3.80
N SER A 579 24.94 -73.84 -4.73
CA SER A 579 24.92 -74.08 -6.18
C SER A 579 26.29 -73.89 -6.83
N VAL A 580 27.28 -74.68 -6.40
CA VAL A 580 28.49 -74.94 -7.20
C VAL A 580 28.33 -76.31 -7.86
N PRO A 581 28.09 -76.41 -9.18
CA PRO A 581 28.20 -77.67 -9.89
C PRO A 581 29.68 -77.95 -10.19
N ILE A 582 30.08 -79.19 -9.90
CA ILE A 582 31.37 -79.80 -10.24
C ILE A 582 31.56 -79.75 -11.78
N PRO A 583 32.74 -79.38 -12.30
CA PRO A 583 32.98 -79.34 -13.75
C PRO A 583 33.30 -80.75 -14.28
N THR A 584 32.49 -81.24 -15.22
CA THR A 584 32.89 -82.32 -16.14
C THR A 584 33.20 -81.73 -17.50
N ALA A 585 34.45 -81.91 -17.92
CA ALA A 585 34.93 -81.58 -19.24
C ALA A 585 34.29 -82.50 -20.29
N GLN A 586 33.80 -81.93 -21.40
CA GLN A 586 34.15 -82.40 -22.75
C GLN A 586 33.73 -81.41 -23.83
N SER A 587 34.67 -81.22 -24.75
CA SER A 587 34.66 -80.54 -26.04
C SER A 587 33.46 -80.86 -26.93
N THR A 588 32.95 -79.87 -27.67
CA THR A 588 33.11 -79.79 -29.15
C THR A 588 32.51 -78.50 -29.72
N SER A 589 33.19 -78.01 -30.74
CA SER A 589 32.94 -76.92 -31.68
C SER A 589 31.57 -76.90 -32.38
N HIS A 590 31.01 -75.70 -32.59
CA HIS A 590 30.58 -75.12 -33.88
C HIS A 590 29.89 -73.78 -33.56
N GLU A 591 30.41 -72.60 -33.90
CA GLU A 591 30.49 -71.93 -35.22
C GLU A 591 29.14 -71.40 -35.76
N PHE A 592 29.18 -70.12 -36.18
CA PHE A 592 28.23 -69.32 -36.97
C PHE A 592 27.14 -68.46 -36.28
N ASP A 593 27.43 -67.13 -36.29
CA ASP A 593 26.71 -66.05 -36.99
C ASP A 593 25.21 -65.83 -36.70
N SER A 594 24.65 -64.61 -36.72
CA SER A 594 25.16 -63.25 -36.92
C SER A 594 23.97 -62.30 -36.71
N SER A 595 24.23 -61.08 -36.23
CA SER A 595 23.53 -59.83 -36.62
C SER A 595 22.03 -59.70 -36.23
N SER A 596 21.46 -58.54 -35.90
CA SER A 596 21.80 -57.17 -36.25
C SER A 596 20.95 -56.21 -35.39
N THR A 597 21.60 -55.12 -34.94
CA THR A 597 21.15 -53.71 -34.97
C THR A 597 19.70 -53.38 -34.58
N THR A 598 19.44 -52.49 -33.63
CA THR A 598 19.53 -51.01 -33.80
C THR A 598 19.20 -50.38 -32.43
N THR A 599 20.10 -49.75 -31.68
CA THR A 599 20.61 -48.36 -31.73
C THR A 599 19.58 -47.22 -31.59
N ILE A 600 19.80 -46.42 -30.52
CA ILE A 600 19.69 -44.94 -30.43
C ILE A 600 18.26 -44.43 -30.17
N ASP A 601 17.96 -43.61 -29.16
CA ASP A 601 18.73 -42.81 -28.18
C ASP A 601 18.07 -42.85 -26.79
#